data_AF-A0A173RGS6-F1
#
_entry.id   AF-A0A173RGS6-F1
#
_cell.length_a   1.000
_cell.length_b   1.000
_cell.length_c   1.000
_cell.angle_alpha   90.00
_cell.angle_beta   90.00
_cell.angle_gamma   90.00
#
_symmetry.space_group_name_H-M   'P 1'
#
loop_
_entity.id
_entity.type
_entity.pdbx_description
1 polymer ?
#
loop_
_entity_poly.entity_id
_entity_poly.type
_entity_poly.pdbx_seq_one_letter_code
_entity_poly.pdbx_strand_id
1 'polypeptide(L)'
;MQEDNKVRNVELAYLGLCLKGVQPNELNLTQEVLSIGRMMSDASLAMIVQDSIRLLVVIKDIELEESSQRYVITFQAVSEDHDETIRSERLDDRHGKIARHLWSQDLVGHKVLLFKKNEESNDPKNSKGYRVAPWMIDFGPAL
;
A
#
# COMPACT_ATOMS: atom_id res chain seq x y z
N MET A 1 10.15 -1.84 25.03
CA MET A 1 9.54 -1.64 23.69
C MET A 1 10.31 -2.35 22.57
N GLN A 2 11.62 -2.09 22.38
CA GLN A 2 12.39 -2.76 21.30
C GLN A 2 12.65 -4.26 21.56
N GLU A 3 12.89 -4.66 22.82
CA GLU A 3 13.04 -6.09 23.19
C GLU A 3 11.71 -6.84 23.17
N ASP A 4 10.62 -6.20 23.64
CA ASP A 4 9.27 -6.80 23.63
C ASP A 4 8.82 -7.16 22.20
N ASN A 5 9.20 -6.34 21.22
CA ASN A 5 8.91 -6.61 19.80
C ASN A 5 9.71 -7.80 19.25
N LYS A 6 10.92 -8.07 19.76
CA LYS A 6 11.73 -9.21 19.32
C LYS A 6 11.15 -10.53 19.80
N VAL A 7 10.78 -10.60 21.09
CA VAL A 7 10.15 -11.81 21.66
C VAL A 7 8.82 -12.08 20.97
N ARG A 8 7.98 -11.04 20.79
CA ARG A 8 6.71 -11.15 20.08
C ARG A 8 6.86 -11.68 18.66
N ASN A 9 7.86 -11.22 17.91
CA ASN A 9 8.09 -11.71 16.54
C ASN A 9 8.47 -13.19 16.50
N VAL A 10 9.22 -13.68 17.49
CA VAL A 10 9.54 -15.11 17.64
C VAL A 10 8.30 -15.92 17.99
N GLU A 11 7.46 -15.42 18.91
CA GLU A 11 6.19 -16.08 19.27
C GLU A 11 5.22 -16.16 18.07
N LEU A 12 5.08 -15.07 17.31
CA LEU A 12 4.25 -15.04 16.11
C LEU A 12 4.80 -15.97 15.02
N ALA A 13 6.12 -16.05 14.86
CA ALA A 13 6.75 -16.98 13.94
C ALA A 13 6.49 -18.43 14.34
N TYR A 14 6.63 -18.76 15.62
CA TYR A 14 6.34 -20.07 16.16
C TYR A 14 4.87 -20.46 15.91
N LEU A 15 3.93 -19.58 16.25
CA LEU A 15 2.50 -19.78 16.00
C LEU A 15 2.21 -19.95 14.51
N GLY A 16 2.81 -19.13 13.65
CA GLY A 16 2.65 -19.21 12.20
C GLY A 16 3.09 -20.56 11.63
N LEU A 17 4.22 -21.10 12.10
CA LEU A 17 4.68 -22.43 11.71
C LEU A 17 3.75 -23.54 12.21
N CYS A 18 3.30 -23.46 13.47
CA CYS A 18 2.34 -24.41 14.04
C CYS A 18 1.02 -24.42 13.25
N LEU A 19 0.51 -23.25 12.86
CA LEU A 19 -0.71 -23.13 12.05
C LEU A 19 -0.54 -23.68 10.63
N LYS A 20 0.68 -23.63 10.08
CA LYS A 20 1.03 -24.28 8.81
C LYS A 20 1.22 -25.80 8.95
N GLY A 21 1.09 -26.36 10.16
CA GLY A 21 1.37 -27.77 10.43
C GLY A 21 2.85 -28.13 10.37
N VAL A 22 3.74 -27.14 10.45
CA VAL A 22 5.20 -27.33 10.39
C VAL A 22 5.74 -27.35 11.81
N GLN A 23 6.45 -28.42 12.18
CA GLN A 23 7.14 -28.48 13.46
C GLN A 23 8.28 -27.44 13.50
N PRO A 24 8.28 -26.51 14.47
CA PRO A 24 9.32 -25.49 14.55
C PRO A 24 10.70 -26.07 14.86
N ASN A 25 11.71 -25.62 14.15
CA ASN A 25 13.14 -25.83 14.39
C ASN A 25 13.90 -24.51 14.17
N GLU A 26 15.17 -24.45 14.52
CA GLU A 26 15.94 -23.19 14.46
C GLU A 26 15.96 -22.56 13.06
N LEU A 27 16.03 -23.39 12.02
CA LEU A 27 16.09 -22.93 10.62
C LEU A 27 14.77 -22.29 10.18
N ASN A 28 13.65 -23.01 10.30
CA ASN A 28 12.36 -22.52 9.83
C ASN A 28 11.83 -21.38 10.71
N LEU A 29 12.12 -21.40 12.02
CA LEU A 29 11.75 -20.34 12.95
C LEU A 29 12.47 -19.04 12.59
N THR A 30 13.78 -19.10 12.33
CA THR A 30 14.57 -17.94 11.92
C THR A 30 14.07 -17.36 10.59
N GLN A 31 13.77 -18.21 9.60
CA GLN A 31 13.22 -17.77 8.32
C GLN A 31 11.87 -17.06 8.48
N GLU A 32 10.98 -17.62 9.31
CA GLU A 32 9.65 -17.06 9.56
C GLU A 32 9.74 -15.73 10.32
N VAL A 33 10.64 -15.60 11.32
CA VAL A 33 10.90 -14.34 12.04
C VAL A 33 11.36 -13.25 11.07
N LEU A 34 12.31 -13.55 10.17
CA LEU A 34 12.78 -12.59 9.17
C LEU A 34 11.68 -12.22 8.15
N SER A 35 10.77 -13.15 7.85
CA SER A 35 9.60 -12.88 7.01
C SER A 35 8.65 -11.89 7.70
N ILE A 36 8.27 -12.18 8.95
CA ILE A 36 7.41 -11.31 9.77
C ILE A 36 8.04 -9.94 9.94
N GLY A 37 9.33 -9.85 10.27
CA GLY A 37 10.04 -8.58 10.39
C GLY A 37 9.95 -7.73 9.12
N ARG A 38 10.05 -8.36 7.94
CA ARG A 38 9.87 -7.67 6.64
C ARG A 38 8.42 -7.29 6.34
N MET A 39 7.44 -8.04 6.84
CA MET A 39 6.00 -7.75 6.67
C MET A 39 5.52 -6.68 7.65
N MET A 40 6.17 -6.55 8.81
CA MET A 40 5.84 -5.60 9.88
C MET A 40 6.70 -4.33 9.86
N SER A 41 7.67 -4.22 8.95
CA SER A 41 8.47 -3.00 8.80
C SER A 41 7.61 -1.82 8.33
N ASP A 42 7.96 -0.60 8.72
CA ASP A 42 7.25 0.63 8.29
C ASP A 42 7.16 0.80 6.76
N ALA A 43 8.10 0.21 6.03
CA ALA A 43 8.12 0.19 4.56
C ALA A 43 7.26 -0.92 3.94
N SER A 44 6.57 -1.74 4.73
CA SER A 44 5.69 -2.78 4.21
C SER A 44 4.38 -2.15 3.74
N LEU A 45 3.79 -2.72 2.69
CA LEU A 45 2.52 -2.23 2.16
C LEU A 45 1.43 -2.18 3.25
N ALA A 46 1.37 -3.17 4.14
CA ALA A 46 0.37 -3.22 5.21
C ALA A 46 0.50 -2.02 6.17
N MET A 47 1.72 -1.68 6.59
CA MET A 47 1.98 -0.51 7.44
C MET A 47 1.69 0.79 6.70
N ILE A 48 2.17 0.90 5.45
CA ILE A 48 1.91 2.05 4.57
C ILE A 48 0.40 2.33 4.44
N VAL A 49 -0.41 1.29 4.24
CA VAL A 49 -1.87 1.39 4.11
C VAL A 49 -2.55 1.72 5.43
N GLN A 50 -2.07 1.17 6.55
CA GLN A 50 -2.57 1.50 7.89
C GLN A 50 -2.39 2.98 8.22
N ASP A 51 -1.22 3.53 7.89
CA ASP A 51 -0.86 4.93 8.16
C ASP A 51 -1.44 5.92 7.14
N SER A 52 -2.11 5.42 6.10
CA SER A 52 -2.70 6.24 5.05
C SER A 52 -4.00 6.91 5.49
N ILE A 53 -4.23 8.12 4.97
CA ILE A 53 -5.53 8.79 5.04
C ILE A 53 -6.50 8.05 4.13
N ARG A 54 -7.74 7.89 4.56
CA ARG A 54 -8.79 7.17 3.80
C ARG A 54 -9.79 8.17 3.26
N LEU A 55 -10.04 8.12 1.96
CA LEU A 55 -10.94 9.03 1.26
C LEU A 55 -11.90 8.23 0.39
N LEU A 56 -13.19 8.55 0.48
CA LEU A 56 -14.20 7.98 -0.41
C LEU A 56 -14.29 8.86 -1.65
N VAL A 57 -14.03 8.27 -2.81
CA VAL A 57 -13.87 9.02 -4.07
C VAL A 57 -14.63 8.35 -5.22
N VAL A 58 -14.88 9.10 -6.28
CA VAL A 58 -15.29 8.56 -7.59
C VAL A 58 -14.12 8.74 -8.54
N ILE A 59 -13.66 7.65 -9.16
CA ILE A 59 -12.57 7.70 -10.13
C ILE A 59 -13.09 8.31 -11.42
N LYS A 60 -12.36 9.28 -11.97
CA LYS A 60 -12.70 9.96 -13.23
C LYS A 60 -11.84 9.48 -14.38
N ASP A 61 -10.57 9.19 -14.10
CA ASP A 61 -9.61 8.76 -15.12
C ASP A 61 -8.41 8.04 -14.49
N ILE A 62 -7.79 7.14 -15.26
CA ILE A 62 -6.57 6.43 -14.88
C ILE A 62 -5.66 6.30 -16.11
N GLU A 63 -4.49 6.92 -16.06
CA GLU A 63 -3.50 6.88 -17.15
C GLU A 63 -2.16 6.32 -16.66
N LEU A 64 -1.48 5.54 -17.51
CA LEU A 64 -0.11 5.08 -17.23
C LEU A 64 0.91 6.12 -17.72
N GLU A 65 1.62 6.75 -16.78
CA GLU A 65 2.75 7.62 -17.09
C GLU A 65 4.03 6.76 -17.23
N GLU A 66 4.34 6.34 -18.46
CA GLU A 66 5.46 5.43 -18.74
C GLU A 66 6.82 5.97 -18.30
N SER A 67 7.04 7.28 -18.40
CA SER A 67 8.30 7.92 -17.98
C SER A 67 8.55 7.78 -16.48
N SER A 68 7.49 7.89 -15.68
CA SER A 68 7.56 7.80 -14.22
C SER A 68 7.26 6.38 -13.70
N GLN A 69 6.87 5.46 -14.60
CA GLN A 69 6.43 4.10 -14.28
C GLN A 69 5.36 4.10 -13.19
N ARG A 70 4.34 4.97 -13.31
CA ARG A 70 3.24 5.08 -12.34
C ARG A 70 1.92 5.30 -13.06
N TYR A 71 0.83 4.88 -12.44
CA TYR A 71 -0.50 5.35 -12.82
C TYR A 71 -0.74 6.74 -12.24
N VAL A 72 -1.35 7.62 -13.02
CA VAL A 72 -1.91 8.89 -12.59
C VAL A 72 -3.42 8.70 -12.51
N ILE A 73 -3.96 8.89 -11.32
CA ILE A 73 -5.37 8.66 -11.01
C ILE A 73 -6.02 10.02 -10.78
N THR A 74 -7.01 10.34 -11.59
CA THR A 74 -7.89 11.51 -11.41
C THR A 74 -9.16 11.06 -10.71
N PHE A 75 -9.52 11.73 -9.63
CA PHE A 75 -10.68 11.37 -8.82
C PHE A 75 -11.37 12.60 -8.24
N GLN A 76 -12.62 12.43 -7.86
CA GLN A 76 -13.38 13.43 -7.11
C GLN A 76 -13.74 12.85 -5.74
N ALA A 77 -13.35 13.52 -4.66
CA ALA A 77 -13.80 13.12 -3.32
C ALA A 77 -15.31 13.33 -3.19
N VAL A 78 -16.02 12.40 -2.55
CA VAL A 78 -17.49 12.48 -2.42
C VAL A 78 -17.94 13.73 -1.63
N SER A 79 -17.06 14.29 -0.80
CA SER A 79 -17.30 15.51 -0.03
C SER A 79 -16.92 16.80 -0.76
N GLU A 80 -16.37 16.74 -1.98
CA GLU A 80 -15.78 17.88 -2.66
C GLU A 80 -16.21 17.96 -4.13
N ASP A 81 -16.33 19.20 -4.63
CA ASP A 81 -16.80 19.48 -5.99
C ASP A 81 -15.66 19.69 -7.02
N HIS A 82 -14.43 19.32 -6.67
CA HIS A 82 -13.29 19.45 -7.56
C HIS A 82 -12.52 18.14 -7.72
N ASP A 83 -11.89 17.99 -8.88
CA ASP A 83 -11.07 16.83 -9.19
C ASP A 83 -9.66 17.01 -8.60
N GLU A 84 -9.12 15.93 -8.05
CA GLU A 84 -7.75 15.80 -7.59
C GLU A 84 -7.02 14.74 -8.42
N THR A 85 -5.69 14.88 -8.51
CA THR A 85 -4.81 13.85 -9.08
C THR A 85 -3.88 13.27 -8.01
N ILE A 86 -3.64 11.97 -8.10
CA ILE A 86 -2.67 11.25 -7.27
C ILE A 86 -1.93 10.22 -8.12
N ARG A 87 -0.72 9.85 -7.71
CA ARG A 87 0.04 8.79 -8.40
C ARG A 87 -0.05 7.47 -7.64
N SER A 88 0.06 6.35 -8.35
CA SER A 88 0.28 5.05 -7.72
C SER A 88 1.72 4.92 -7.19
N GLU A 89 1.97 3.84 -6.45
CA GLU A 89 3.32 3.28 -6.30
C GLU A 89 3.96 3.05 -7.66
N ARG A 90 5.30 3.07 -7.73
CA ARG A 90 6.00 2.75 -8.98
C ARG A 90 5.81 1.29 -9.38
N LEU A 91 5.70 1.06 -10.68
CA LEU A 91 5.50 -0.26 -11.26
C LEU A 91 6.78 -1.11 -11.31
N ASP A 92 7.95 -0.48 -11.20
CA ASP A 92 9.27 -1.10 -11.15
C ASP A 92 9.81 -1.29 -9.72
N ASP A 93 9.08 -0.81 -8.70
CA ASP A 93 9.43 -1.00 -7.29
C ASP A 93 8.90 -2.31 -6.70
N ARG A 94 9.25 -2.57 -5.43
CA ARG A 94 8.87 -3.76 -4.65
C ARG A 94 7.36 -4.04 -4.69
N HIS A 95 6.52 -3.00 -4.67
CA HIS A 95 5.05 -3.12 -4.70
C HIS A 95 4.46 -3.01 -6.12
N GLY A 96 5.27 -2.87 -7.16
CA GLY A 96 4.80 -2.54 -8.51
C GLY A 96 3.88 -3.59 -9.15
N LYS A 97 4.02 -4.87 -8.80
CA LYS A 97 3.07 -5.92 -9.22
C LYS A 97 1.67 -5.69 -8.65
N ILE A 98 1.59 -5.26 -7.39
CA ILE A 98 0.33 -4.96 -6.71
C ILE A 98 -0.26 -3.68 -7.33
N ALA A 99 0.54 -2.63 -7.48
CA ALA A 99 0.08 -1.39 -8.12
C ALA A 99 -0.51 -1.64 -9.51
N ARG A 100 0.17 -2.44 -10.34
CA ARG A 100 -0.37 -2.86 -11.64
C ARG A 100 -1.69 -3.61 -11.53
N HIS A 101 -1.80 -4.54 -10.58
CA HIS A 101 -3.04 -5.27 -10.36
C HIS A 101 -4.21 -4.37 -9.93
N LEU A 102 -3.95 -3.36 -9.08
CA LEU A 102 -4.98 -2.44 -8.62
C LEU A 102 -5.45 -1.49 -9.73
N TRP A 103 -4.51 -0.84 -10.41
CA TRP A 103 -4.80 0.32 -11.27
C TRP A 103 -4.99 -0.02 -12.76
N SER A 104 -4.80 -1.27 -13.17
CA SER A 104 -5.16 -1.72 -14.52
C SER A 104 -6.62 -2.18 -14.66
N GLN A 105 -7.39 -2.09 -13.59
CA GLN A 105 -8.81 -2.45 -13.57
C GLN A 105 -9.66 -1.35 -14.20
N ASP A 106 -10.83 -1.72 -14.72
CA ASP A 106 -11.83 -0.77 -15.23
C ASP A 106 -12.58 -0.14 -14.05
N LEU A 107 -12.03 0.96 -13.53
CA LEU A 107 -12.52 1.66 -12.33
C LEU A 107 -13.11 3.02 -12.66
N VAL A 108 -13.07 3.48 -13.90
CA VAL A 108 -13.58 4.81 -14.26
C VAL A 108 -15.09 4.87 -13.99
N GLY A 109 -15.52 5.87 -13.22
CA GLY A 109 -16.89 5.98 -12.74
C GLY A 109 -17.20 5.14 -11.49
N HIS A 110 -16.26 4.35 -10.97
CA HIS A 110 -16.47 3.59 -9.74
C HIS A 110 -16.27 4.44 -8.49
N LYS A 111 -17.01 4.07 -7.44
CA LYS A 111 -16.83 4.58 -6.09
C LYS A 111 -15.80 3.73 -5.37
N VAL A 112 -14.73 4.37 -4.90
CA VAL A 112 -13.54 3.70 -4.36
C VAL A 112 -13.17 4.29 -3.01
N LEU A 113 -12.79 3.44 -2.04
CA LEU A 113 -12.06 3.88 -0.85
C LEU A 113 -10.57 3.97 -1.19
N LEU A 114 -10.09 5.19 -1.39
CA LEU A 114 -8.71 5.49 -1.71
C LEU A 114 -7.88 5.63 -0.43
N PHE A 115 -6.73 4.97 -0.37
CA PHE A 115 -5.74 5.16 0.68
C PHE A 115 -4.67 6.11 0.15
N LYS A 116 -4.57 7.30 0.75
CA LYS A 116 -3.68 8.41 0.34
C LYS A 116 -2.58 8.59 1.37
N LYS A 117 -1.33 8.56 0.92
CA LYS A 117 -0.14 8.84 1.72
C LYS A 117 0.66 9.98 1.11
N ASN A 118 1.23 10.84 1.94
CA ASN A 118 2.27 11.77 1.52
C ASN A 118 3.62 11.09 1.71
N GLU A 119 4.36 10.87 0.62
CA GLU A 119 5.77 10.50 0.68
C GLU A 119 6.61 11.75 0.83
N GLU A 120 7.41 11.81 1.89
CA GLU A 120 8.39 12.88 2.07
C GLU A 120 9.42 12.84 0.93
N SER A 121 9.73 14.01 0.39
CA SER A 121 10.73 14.15 -0.67
C SER A 121 11.93 14.91 -0.12
N ASN A 122 13.11 14.33 -0.28
CA ASN A 122 14.39 14.99 0.01
C ASN A 122 14.78 16.01 -1.07
N ASP A 123 14.02 16.12 -2.16
CA ASP A 123 14.22 17.16 -3.17
C ASP A 123 13.70 18.51 -2.63
N PRO A 124 14.58 19.53 -2.46
CA PRO A 124 14.18 20.85 -2.00
C PRO A 124 13.17 21.54 -2.92
N LYS A 125 13.01 21.11 -4.18
CA LYS A 125 11.99 21.64 -5.10
C LYS A 125 10.59 21.08 -4.84
N ASN A 126 10.48 19.93 -4.17
CA ASN A 126 9.21 19.28 -3.82
C ASN A 126 9.15 19.02 -2.30
N SER A 127 9.35 20.08 -1.50
CA SER A 127 9.34 20.01 -0.03
C SER A 127 8.02 19.53 0.59
N LYS A 128 6.92 19.54 -0.17
CA LYS A 128 5.61 19.01 0.25
C LYS A 128 5.48 17.49 0.05
N GLY A 129 6.47 16.84 -0.54
CA GLY A 129 6.41 15.42 -0.86
C GLY A 129 5.57 15.08 -2.09
N TYR A 130 5.45 13.79 -2.38
CA TYR A 130 4.58 13.25 -3.43
C TYR A 130 3.35 12.60 -2.80
N ARG A 131 2.18 12.81 -3.39
CA ARG A 131 0.95 12.12 -2.99
C ARG A 131 0.89 10.79 -3.71
N VAL A 132 0.83 9.70 -2.94
CA VAL A 132 0.80 8.34 -3.46
C VAL A 132 -0.44 7.61 -2.97
N ALA A 133 -1.03 6.82 -3.86
CA ALA A 133 -2.14 5.92 -3.60
C ALA A 133 -1.63 4.47 -3.52
N PRO A 134 -1.16 4.01 -2.34
CA PRO A 134 -0.65 2.64 -2.16
C PRO A 134 -1.72 1.57 -2.30
N TRP A 135 -2.99 1.91 -2.04
CA TRP A 135 -4.08 0.93 -2.06
C TRP A 135 -5.43 1.58 -2.37
N MET A 136 -6.38 0.74 -2.74
CA MET A 136 -7.76 1.12 -2.99
C MET A 136 -8.71 -0.04 -2.64
N ILE A 137 -9.98 0.25 -2.38
CA ILE A 137 -11.05 -0.76 -2.32
C ILE A 137 -12.17 -0.29 -3.22
N ASP A 138 -12.51 -1.10 -4.22
CA ASP A 138 -13.61 -0.82 -5.14
C ASP A 138 -14.96 -1.19 -4.49
N PHE A 139 -15.92 -0.28 -4.54
CA PHE A 139 -17.31 -0.50 -4.13
C PHE A 139 -18.26 -0.63 -5.33
N GLY A 140 -17.73 -0.63 -6.55
CA GLY A 140 -18.48 -0.71 -7.80
C GLY A 140 -18.86 0.66 -8.38
N PRO A 141 -19.65 0.67 -9.47
CA PRO A 141 -20.06 1.89 -10.15
C PRO A 141 -20.75 2.90 -9.21
N ALA A 142 -20.39 4.18 -9.33
CA ALA A 142 -21.14 5.25 -8.70
C ALA A 142 -22.49 5.41 -9.43
N LEU A 143 -23.57 5.01 -8.75
CA LEU A 143 -24.95 5.21 -9.19
C LEU A 143 -25.32 6.69 -9.29
#